data_AF-A0A371YY71-F1
#
_entry.id   AF-A0A371YY71-F1
#
_cell.length_a   1.000
_cell.length_b   1.000
_cell.length_c   1.000
_cell.angle_alpha   90.00
_cell.angle_beta   90.00
_cell.angle_gamma   90.00
#
_symmetry.space_group_name_H-M   'P 1'
#
loop_
_entity.id
_entity.type
_entity.pdbx_description
1 polymer ?
#
loop_
_entity_poly.entity_id
_entity_poly.type
_entity_poly.pdbx_seq_one_letter_code
_entity_poly.pdbx_strand_id
1 'polypeptide(L)'
;MPRNQPAPWRFAVPPMARVLYAPTRHHAPHAPRGMAAHSMKRARTDMMPLPPLSRPDGRRRYARLPRAIALLACAWAGLALPAPAHAAGPIGMPNPASKYCTQRGGQVIMQRTAAGVSGLCRLPSGRRVDEWKLYRHSHPAMRR
;
A
#
# COMPACT_ATOMS: atom_id res chain seq x y z
N MET A 1 -1.12 36.23 43.51
CA MET A 1 -1.08 34.77 43.31
C MET A 1 -1.61 34.45 41.91
N PRO A 2 -0.76 34.31 40.87
CA PRO A 2 -1.25 33.88 39.56
C PRO A 2 -1.39 32.35 39.53
N ARG A 3 -2.50 31.91 38.93
CA ARG A 3 -2.99 30.53 38.86
C ARG A 3 -2.16 29.76 37.82
N ASN A 4 -1.39 28.77 38.28
CA ASN A 4 -0.56 27.89 37.45
C ASN A 4 -1.45 26.86 36.72
N GLN A 5 -1.76 27.08 35.45
CA GLN A 5 -2.41 26.08 34.59
C GLN A 5 -1.36 25.39 33.71
N PRO A 6 -1.27 24.04 33.68
CA PRO A 6 -0.38 23.37 32.75
C PRO A 6 -0.99 23.38 31.34
N ALA A 7 -0.19 23.81 30.37
CA ALA A 7 -0.56 23.82 28.97
C ALA A 7 -0.80 22.38 28.45
N PRO A 8 -1.93 22.10 27.77
CA PRO A 8 -2.04 20.91 26.95
C PRO A 8 -1.11 21.06 25.73
N TRP A 9 -0.69 19.96 25.10
CA TRP A 9 0.01 19.91 23.80
C TRP A 9 1.54 20.00 23.71
N ARG A 10 2.33 19.85 24.78
CA ARG A 10 3.77 19.54 24.59
C ARG A 10 3.99 18.05 24.36
N PHE A 11 3.50 17.53 23.24
CA PHE A 11 3.99 16.28 22.69
C PHE A 11 5.33 16.57 22.00
N ALA A 12 6.44 16.33 22.70
CA ALA A 12 7.74 16.26 22.07
C ALA A 12 7.75 15.05 21.13
N VAL A 13 7.68 15.30 19.83
CA VAL A 13 7.87 14.26 18.80
C VAL A 13 9.33 13.80 18.90
N PRO A 14 9.63 12.53 19.22
CA PRO A 14 11.01 12.06 19.25
C PRO A 14 11.61 12.13 17.84
N PRO A 15 12.90 12.47 17.69
CA PRO A 15 13.57 12.43 16.40
C PRO A 15 13.51 11.00 15.85
N MET A 16 13.13 10.87 14.59
CA MET A 16 13.04 9.61 13.86
C MET A 16 14.40 8.91 13.90
N ALA A 17 14.55 7.92 14.78
CA ALA A 17 15.71 7.04 14.75
C ALA A 17 15.70 6.30 13.42
N ARG A 18 16.69 6.56 12.57
CA ARG A 18 16.93 5.81 11.33
C ARG A 18 17.13 4.33 11.71
N VAL A 19 16.10 3.52 11.48
CA VAL A 19 16.21 2.06 11.56
C VAL A 19 17.08 1.63 10.38
N LEU A 20 18.37 1.42 10.65
CA LEU A 20 19.27 0.76 9.71
C LEU A 20 18.82 -0.69 9.59
N TYR A 21 18.18 -1.02 8.47
CA TYR A 21 17.76 -2.38 8.16
C TYR A 21 19.01 -3.22 7.85
N ALA A 22 19.42 -4.08 8.77
CA ALA A 22 20.47 -5.07 8.51
C ALA A 22 19.92 -6.13 7.53
N PRO A 23 20.60 -6.43 6.42
CA PRO A 23 20.13 -7.43 5.48
C PRO A 23 20.25 -8.82 6.10
N THR A 24 19.11 -9.47 6.32
CA THR A 24 19.05 -10.90 6.67
C THR A 24 19.61 -11.71 5.50
N ARG A 25 20.67 -12.50 5.72
CA ARG A 25 21.18 -13.48 4.76
C ARG A 25 20.10 -14.54 4.53
N HIS A 26 19.41 -14.49 3.41
CA HIS A 26 18.54 -15.57 2.96
C HIS A 26 19.42 -16.70 2.41
N HIS A 27 19.38 -17.87 3.05
CA HIS A 27 19.92 -19.09 2.48
C HIS A 27 19.06 -19.51 1.28
N ALA A 28 19.71 -19.63 0.12
CA ALA A 28 19.07 -20.07 -1.11
C ALA A 28 18.65 -21.56 -0.99
N PRO A 29 17.45 -21.94 -1.44
CA PRO A 29 17.07 -23.34 -1.54
C PRO A 29 17.85 -24.03 -2.67
N HIS A 30 18.29 -25.26 -2.40
CA HIS A 30 18.96 -26.13 -3.38
C HIS A 30 17.98 -26.57 -4.48
N ALA A 31 18.39 -26.40 -5.74
CA ALA A 31 17.64 -26.86 -6.90
C ALA A 31 17.73 -28.40 -7.06
N PRO A 32 16.63 -29.10 -7.34
CA PRO A 32 16.66 -30.52 -7.67
C PRO A 32 17.25 -30.75 -9.07
N ARG A 33 18.15 -31.72 -9.17
CA ARG A 33 18.79 -32.18 -10.41
C ARG A 33 17.80 -32.99 -11.25
N GLY A 34 17.66 -32.62 -12.52
CA GLY A 34 17.23 -33.54 -13.58
C GLY A 34 15.80 -33.32 -14.09
N MET A 35 15.66 -32.48 -15.12
CA MET A 35 14.64 -32.66 -16.15
C MET A 35 15.29 -32.35 -17.50
N ALA A 36 15.22 -33.32 -18.41
CA ALA A 36 15.82 -33.28 -19.73
C ALA A 36 15.15 -32.19 -20.60
N ALA A 37 15.99 -31.39 -21.27
CA ALA A 37 15.54 -30.36 -22.20
C ALA A 37 15.12 -31.02 -23.54
N HIS A 38 13.82 -30.99 -23.85
CA HIS A 38 13.35 -31.33 -25.19
C HIS A 38 13.67 -30.20 -26.16
N SER A 39 14.36 -30.56 -27.23
CA SER A 39 14.85 -29.70 -28.32
C SER A 39 13.68 -29.12 -29.13
N MET A 40 13.40 -27.81 -28.96
CA MET A 40 12.54 -27.07 -29.89
C MET A 40 13.38 -26.50 -31.03
N LYS A 41 13.18 -27.04 -32.23
CA LYS A 41 13.76 -26.53 -33.48
C LYS A 41 13.34 -25.06 -33.67
N ARG A 42 14.32 -24.14 -33.73
CA ARG A 42 14.08 -22.75 -34.13
C ARG A 42 13.62 -22.72 -35.59
N ALA A 43 12.39 -22.34 -35.82
CA ALA A 43 11.96 -21.88 -37.13
C ALA A 43 12.78 -20.64 -37.49
N ARG A 44 13.57 -20.73 -38.56
CA ARG A 44 14.21 -19.57 -39.19
C ARG A 44 13.10 -18.72 -39.77
N THR A 45 12.78 -17.59 -39.13
CA THR A 45 12.03 -16.53 -39.79
C THR A 45 12.98 -15.87 -40.78
N ASP A 46 12.72 -16.10 -42.06
CA ASP A 46 13.40 -15.44 -43.18
C ASP A 46 13.42 -13.92 -42.98
N MET A 47 14.63 -13.37 -42.99
CA MET A 47 14.90 -11.94 -42.86
C MET A 47 14.57 -11.27 -44.20
N MET A 48 13.39 -10.66 -44.30
CA MET A 48 12.99 -9.88 -45.48
C MET A 48 13.92 -8.65 -45.65
N PRO A 49 14.47 -8.37 -46.85
CA PRO A 49 15.32 -7.20 -47.06
C PRO A 49 14.48 -5.91 -47.05
N LEU A 50 15.01 -4.87 -46.39
CA LEU A 50 14.38 -3.55 -46.34
C LEU A 50 14.49 -2.81 -47.69
N PRO A 51 13.46 -2.05 -48.10
CA PRO A 51 13.50 -1.22 -49.30
C PRO A 51 14.42 0.01 -49.11
N PRO A 52 14.99 0.58 -50.20
CA PRO A 52 15.83 1.77 -50.11
C PRO A 52 14.99 3.01 -49.75
N LEU A 53 15.54 3.83 -48.86
CA LEU A 53 14.95 5.12 -48.48
C LEU A 53 15.13 6.14 -49.62
N SER A 54 14.08 6.38 -50.37
CA SER A 54 13.98 7.51 -51.30
C SER A 54 14.12 8.82 -50.53
N ARG A 55 15.11 9.65 -50.87
CA ARG A 55 15.26 11.02 -50.32
C ARG A 55 14.21 11.93 -50.95
N PRO A 56 13.25 12.50 -50.20
CA PRO A 56 12.34 13.49 -50.76
C PRO A 56 13.06 14.83 -50.90
N ASP A 57 12.97 15.38 -52.11
CA ASP A 57 13.52 16.66 -52.54
C ASP A 57 13.06 17.80 -51.61
N GLY A 58 14.02 18.41 -50.93
CA GLY A 58 13.81 19.44 -49.91
C GLY A 58 13.63 20.80 -50.54
N ARG A 59 12.45 21.12 -51.07
CA ARG A 59 12.03 22.50 -51.35
C ARG A 59 10.52 22.54 -51.57
N ARG A 60 9.82 23.33 -50.74
CA ARG A 60 8.41 23.78 -50.87
C ARG A 60 7.32 22.84 -50.35
N ARG A 61 7.22 22.58 -49.03
CA ARG A 61 5.96 22.11 -48.41
C ARG A 61 5.56 22.77 -47.09
N TYR A 62 6.33 23.70 -46.53
CA TYR A 62 6.01 24.32 -45.23
C TYR A 62 5.22 25.63 -45.31
N ALA A 63 4.89 26.14 -46.49
CA ALA A 63 4.20 27.43 -46.62
C ALA A 63 2.67 27.34 -46.45
N ARG A 64 2.08 26.15 -46.22
CA ARG A 64 0.63 25.97 -46.06
C ARG A 64 0.29 24.81 -45.12
N LEU A 65 0.52 24.98 -43.82
CA LEU A 65 -0.29 24.28 -42.82
C LEU A 65 -0.89 25.32 -41.85
N PRO A 66 -2.09 25.86 -42.18
CA PRO A 66 -2.81 26.79 -41.33
C PRO A 66 -3.59 26.03 -40.26
N ARG A 67 -3.51 26.50 -39.02
CA ARG A 67 -4.54 26.42 -37.95
C ARG A 67 -4.98 25.06 -37.38
N ALA A 68 -4.76 23.92 -38.04
CA ALA A 68 -5.23 22.62 -37.54
C ALA A 68 -4.44 22.10 -36.32
N ILE A 69 -3.14 22.44 -36.19
CA ILE A 69 -2.31 22.02 -35.06
C ILE A 69 -2.72 22.74 -33.76
N ALA A 70 -3.22 23.98 -33.87
CA ALA A 70 -3.65 24.77 -32.70
C ALA A 70 -4.93 24.23 -32.05
N LEU A 71 -5.82 23.55 -32.80
CA LEU A 71 -7.05 22.99 -32.27
C LEU A 71 -6.85 21.63 -31.56
N LEU A 72 -5.77 20.91 -31.86
CA LEU A 72 -5.48 19.63 -31.21
C LEU A 72 -5.00 19.83 -29.75
N ALA A 73 -4.31 20.94 -29.44
CA ALA A 73 -3.75 21.20 -28.12
C ALA A 73 -4.81 21.49 -27.02
N CYS A 74 -6.02 21.92 -27.38
CA CYS A 74 -7.09 22.23 -26.40
C CYS A 74 -7.87 21.00 -25.92
N ALA A 75 -7.72 19.83 -26.54
CA ALA A 75 -8.52 18.64 -26.22
C ALA A 75 -7.97 17.80 -25.05
N TRP A 76 -6.77 18.08 -24.53
CA TRP A 76 -6.17 17.31 -23.42
C TRP A 76 -6.28 17.97 -22.04
N ALA A 77 -6.85 19.17 -21.93
CA ALA A 77 -7.00 19.87 -20.65
C ALA A 77 -8.25 19.46 -19.84
N GLY A 78 -9.11 18.56 -20.38
CA GLY A 78 -10.44 18.30 -19.83
C GLY A 78 -10.66 16.98 -19.08
N LEU A 79 -9.67 16.09 -19.01
CA LEU A 79 -9.86 14.76 -18.39
C LEU A 79 -9.09 14.62 -17.07
N ALA A 80 -9.41 15.48 -16.11
CA ALA A 80 -9.19 15.15 -14.72
C ALA A 80 -10.29 14.19 -14.28
N LEU A 81 -10.12 12.88 -14.53
CA LEU A 81 -10.91 11.89 -13.80
C LEU A 81 -10.62 12.13 -12.31
N PRO A 82 -11.63 12.36 -11.45
CA PRO A 82 -11.40 12.26 -10.03
C PRO A 82 -10.86 10.85 -9.78
N ALA A 83 -9.65 10.76 -9.21
CA ALA A 83 -9.17 9.50 -8.69
C ALA A 83 -10.28 8.87 -7.84
N PRO A 84 -10.52 7.56 -7.89
CA PRO A 84 -11.46 6.94 -7.00
C PRO A 84 -10.95 7.21 -5.59
N ALA A 85 -11.53 8.22 -4.94
CA ALA A 85 -11.52 8.31 -3.50
C ALA A 85 -12.14 6.98 -3.08
N HIS A 86 -11.33 6.10 -2.52
CA HIS A 86 -11.85 5.06 -1.65
C HIS A 86 -12.57 5.84 -0.56
N ALA A 87 -13.85 6.12 -0.80
CA ALA A 87 -14.76 6.58 0.22
C ALA A 87 -14.60 5.51 1.30
N ALA A 88 -13.96 5.87 2.40
CA ALA A 88 -13.96 5.04 3.59
C ALA A 88 -15.45 4.84 3.87
N GLY A 89 -15.96 3.65 3.52
CA GLY A 89 -17.35 3.32 3.76
C GLY A 89 -17.67 3.58 5.23
N PRO A 90 -18.95 3.78 5.57
CA PRO A 90 -19.33 4.01 6.96
C PRO A 90 -18.62 2.99 7.83
N ILE A 91 -17.77 3.49 8.75
CA ILE A 91 -16.98 2.64 9.65
C ILE A 91 -18.00 1.74 10.34
N GLY A 92 -17.92 0.43 10.06
CA GLY A 92 -18.85 -0.54 10.59
C GLY A 92 -18.90 -0.47 12.12
N MET A 93 -19.95 -1.06 12.71
CA MET A 93 -20.10 -1.12 14.17
C MET A 93 -18.76 -1.47 14.83
N PRO A 94 -18.27 -0.68 15.80
CA PRO A 94 -16.96 -0.91 16.39
C PRO A 94 -16.90 -2.30 17.00
N ASN A 95 -15.77 -2.98 16.82
CA ASN A 95 -15.53 -4.28 17.45
C ASN A 95 -15.78 -4.16 18.97
N PRO A 96 -16.75 -4.91 19.54
CA PRO A 96 -17.13 -4.76 20.93
C PRO A 96 -15.97 -5.07 21.89
N ALA A 97 -15.08 -6.00 21.52
CA ALA A 97 -13.90 -6.31 22.32
C ALA A 97 -12.89 -5.15 22.32
N SER A 98 -12.64 -4.54 21.16
CA SER A 98 -11.79 -3.36 21.04
C SER A 98 -12.36 -2.16 21.80
N LYS A 99 -13.68 -1.93 21.70
CA LYS A 99 -14.39 -0.90 22.46
C LYS A 99 -14.29 -1.14 23.96
N TYR A 100 -14.43 -2.39 24.39
CA TYR A 100 -14.29 -2.74 25.80
C TYR A 100 -12.85 -2.50 26.29
N CYS A 101 -11.83 -2.82 25.50
CA CYS A 101 -10.44 -2.53 25.85
C CYS A 101 -10.22 -1.04 26.14
N THR A 102 -10.69 -0.15 25.26
CA THR A 102 -10.52 1.30 25.42
C THR A 102 -11.32 1.84 26.62
N GLN A 103 -12.51 1.30 26.88
CA GLN A 103 -13.30 1.63 28.08
C GLN A 103 -12.58 1.27 29.40
N ARG A 104 -11.69 0.28 29.38
CA ARG A 104 -10.85 -0.09 30.55
C ARG A 104 -9.56 0.75 30.64
N GLY A 105 -9.45 1.82 29.85
CA GLY A 105 -8.24 2.63 29.73
C GLY A 105 -7.11 1.94 28.98
N GLY A 106 -7.39 0.82 28.32
CA GLY A 106 -6.41 0.06 27.56
C GLY A 106 -6.22 0.57 26.14
N GLN A 107 -5.19 0.04 25.47
CA GLN A 107 -4.92 0.29 24.07
C GLN A 107 -4.96 -1.03 23.29
N VAL A 108 -5.66 -1.03 22.17
CA VAL A 108 -5.72 -2.19 21.26
C VAL A 108 -4.46 -2.25 20.43
N ILE A 109 -3.83 -3.42 20.37
CA ILE A 109 -2.63 -3.73 19.60
C ILE A 109 -2.96 -4.86 18.65
N MET A 110 -2.81 -4.63 17.35
CA MET A 110 -2.96 -5.68 16.36
C MET A 110 -1.71 -6.54 16.31
N GLN A 111 -1.86 -7.84 16.56
CA GLN A 111 -0.80 -8.84 16.51
C GLN A 111 -1.01 -9.78 15.34
N ARG A 112 -0.03 -9.88 14.44
CA ARG A 112 0.01 -10.94 13.42
C ARG A 112 0.42 -12.26 14.07
N THR A 113 -0.31 -13.32 13.74
CA THR A 113 -0.10 -14.70 14.18
C THR A 113 -0.16 -15.62 12.96
N ALA A 114 0.22 -16.89 13.12
CA ALA A 114 0.06 -17.88 12.06
C ALA A 114 -1.41 -18.06 11.62
N ALA A 115 -2.36 -17.79 12.52
CA ALA A 115 -3.80 -17.87 12.26
C ALA A 115 -4.39 -16.56 11.69
N GLY A 116 -3.59 -15.51 11.51
CA GLY A 116 -4.04 -14.19 11.03
C GLY A 116 -3.78 -13.06 12.03
N VAL A 117 -4.51 -11.95 11.89
CA VAL A 117 -4.38 -10.79 12.78
C VAL A 117 -5.34 -10.93 13.95
N SER A 118 -4.83 -10.78 15.17
CA SER A 118 -5.59 -10.81 16.43
C SER A 118 -5.41 -9.51 17.21
N GLY A 119 -6.38 -9.16 18.06
CA GLY A 119 -6.32 -7.96 18.90
C GLY A 119 -5.86 -8.29 20.32
N LEU A 120 -4.80 -7.63 20.79
CA LEU A 120 -4.40 -7.60 22.19
C LEU A 120 -4.83 -6.29 22.85
N CYS A 121 -5.35 -6.37 24.07
CA CYS A 121 -5.56 -5.23 24.93
C CYS A 121 -4.37 -5.03 25.86
N ARG A 122 -3.65 -3.91 25.73
CA ARG A 122 -2.65 -3.45 26.69
C ARG A 122 -3.33 -2.57 27.74
N LEU A 123 -3.46 -3.09 28.95
CA LEU A 123 -4.09 -2.40 30.08
C LEU A 123 -3.12 -1.35 30.70
N PRO A 124 -3.64 -0.37 31.47
CA PRO A 124 -2.82 0.61 32.20
C PRO A 124 -1.80 -0.02 33.15
N SER A 125 -2.10 -1.22 33.67
CA SER A 125 -1.16 -2.00 34.48
C SER A 125 0.01 -2.60 33.69
N GLY A 126 0.10 -2.36 32.38
CA GLY A 126 1.10 -2.95 31.48
C GLY A 126 0.77 -4.37 31.02
N ARG A 127 -0.22 -5.03 31.64
CA ARG A 127 -0.66 -6.37 31.27
C ARG A 127 -1.26 -6.39 29.87
N ARG A 128 -0.86 -7.37 29.06
CA ARG A 128 -1.42 -7.65 27.74
C ARG A 128 -2.31 -8.87 27.79
N VAL A 129 -3.52 -8.79 27.27
CA VAL A 129 -4.49 -9.88 27.23
C VAL A 129 -5.21 -9.86 25.90
N ASP A 130 -5.56 -11.02 25.35
CA ASP A 130 -6.43 -11.11 24.17
C ASP A 130 -7.74 -10.33 24.40
N GLU A 131 -8.12 -9.46 23.46
CA GLU A 131 -9.26 -8.54 23.64
C GLU A 131 -10.59 -9.30 23.76
N TRP A 132 -10.74 -10.42 23.05
CA TRP A 132 -11.94 -11.25 23.10
C TRP A 132 -12.02 -12.04 24.39
N LYS A 133 -10.88 -12.54 24.90
CA LYS A 133 -10.79 -13.17 26.22
C LYS A 133 -11.20 -12.19 27.32
N LEU A 134 -10.69 -10.97 27.28
CA LEU A 134 -11.04 -9.91 28.24
C LEU A 134 -12.54 -9.57 28.19
N TYR A 135 -13.08 -9.43 26.98
CA TYR A 135 -14.47 -9.10 26.77
C TYR A 135 -15.41 -10.21 27.26
N ARG A 136 -15.18 -11.46 26.85
CA ARG A 136 -16.01 -12.62 27.28
C ARG A 136 -15.91 -12.93 28.77
N HIS A 137 -14.77 -12.67 29.40
CA HIS A 137 -14.64 -12.79 30.85
C HIS A 137 -15.59 -11.85 31.59
N SER A 138 -15.81 -10.66 31.02
CA SER A 138 -16.67 -9.62 31.61
C SER A 138 -18.13 -9.71 31.15
N HIS A 139 -18.43 -10.55 30.15
CA HIS A 139 -19.76 -10.76 29.57
C HIS A 139 -20.12 -12.26 29.52
N PRO A 140 -20.29 -12.92 30.68
CA PRO A 140 -20.50 -14.37 30.74
C PRO A 140 -21.78 -14.85 30.03
N ALA A 141 -22.80 -13.99 29.87
CA ALA A 141 -24.02 -14.31 29.13
C ALA A 141 -23.78 -14.58 27.63
N MET A 142 -22.68 -14.08 27.05
CA MET A 142 -22.28 -14.33 25.65
C MET A 142 -21.62 -15.71 25.44
N ARG A 143 -21.31 -16.44 26.51
CA ARG A 143 -20.64 -17.75 26.42
C ARG A 143 -21.59 -18.93 26.21
N ARG A 144 -22.90 -18.68 26.11
CA ARG A 144 -23.93 -19.72 25.93
C ARG A 144 -24.12 -20.03 24.45
#